data_AF-A0A954YH93-F1
#
_entry.id   AF-A0A954YH93-F1
#
_cell.length_a   1.000
_cell.length_b   1.000
_cell.length_c   1.000
_cell.angle_alpha   90.00
_cell.angle_beta   90.00
_cell.angle_gamma   90.00
#
_symmetry.space_group_name_H-M   'P 1'
#
loop_
_entity.id
_entity.type
_entity.pdbx_description
1 polymer ?
#
loop_
_entity_poly.entity_id
_entity_poly.type
_entity_poly.pdbx_seq_one_letter_code
_entity_poly.pdbx_strand_id
1 'polypeptide(L)'
;MPTASTSKSESLSELLSRKILVIDGAMGTMVQALGLTEADKRGERFADHSKDLGNLTDLLCLTRPDDVTNIHRAYLEAGANLIETNSFN
;
A
#
# COMPACT_ATOMS: atom_id res chain seq x y z
N MET A 1 11.36 -9.15 -35.93
CA MET A 1 10.12 -8.37 -35.73
C MET A 1 9.98 -8.14 -34.23
N PRO A 2 10.14 -6.92 -33.71
CA PRO A 2 9.85 -6.68 -32.29
C PRO A 2 8.33 -6.77 -32.11
N THR A 3 7.87 -7.69 -31.27
CA THR A 3 6.47 -7.77 -30.87
C THR A 3 6.13 -6.50 -30.10
N ALA A 4 5.11 -5.77 -30.54
CA ALA A 4 4.62 -4.61 -29.80
C ALA A 4 4.26 -5.07 -28.38
N SER A 5 4.86 -4.43 -27.36
CA SER A 5 4.52 -4.67 -25.96
C SER A 5 3.06 -4.28 -25.76
N THR A 6 2.21 -5.23 -25.39
CA THR A 6 0.83 -4.96 -24.95
C THR A 6 0.85 -3.90 -23.85
N SER A 7 -0.04 -2.91 -23.96
CA SER A 7 -0.15 -1.87 -22.94
C SER A 7 -0.67 -2.43 -21.61
N LYS A 8 -0.38 -1.75 -20.50
CA LYS A 8 -0.91 -2.13 -19.19
C LYS A 8 -2.44 -2.14 -19.17
N SER A 9 -3.07 -1.19 -19.88
CA SER A 9 -4.53 -1.08 -19.98
C SER A 9 -5.15 -2.23 -20.76
N GLU A 10 -4.54 -2.67 -21.86
CA GLU A 10 -5.00 -3.84 -22.62
C GLU A 10 -4.87 -5.12 -21.77
N SER A 11 -3.74 -5.28 -21.08
CA SER A 11 -3.50 -6.42 -20.18
C SER A 11 -4.55 -6.47 -19.05
N LEU A 12 -4.87 -5.32 -18.46
CA LEU A 12 -5.90 -5.23 -17.42
C LEU A 12 -7.29 -5.54 -17.98
N SER A 13 -7.62 -5.02 -19.16
CA SER A 13 -8.91 -5.26 -19.83
C SER A 13 -9.09 -6.75 -20.17
N GLU A 14 -8.04 -7.41 -20.64
CA GLU A 14 -8.04 -8.85 -20.89
C GLU A 14 -8.31 -9.65 -19.60
N LEU A 15 -7.64 -9.31 -18.50
CA LEU A 15 -7.85 -9.97 -17.20
C LEU A 15 -9.29 -9.78 -16.70
N LEU A 16 -9.81 -8.55 -16.77
CA LEU A 16 -11.18 -8.22 -16.37
C LEU A 16 -12.24 -8.97 -17.20
N SER A 17 -11.97 -9.27 -18.47
CA SER A 17 -12.89 -10.05 -19.32
C SER A 17 -12.98 -11.53 -18.94
N ARG A 18 -11.98 -12.06 -18.22
CA ARG A 18 -11.83 -13.50 -17.92
C ARG A 18 -12.17 -13.87 -16.49
N LYS A 19 -12.05 -12.92 -15.55
CA LYS A 19 -12.30 -13.16 -14.13
C LYS A 19 -12.61 -11.87 -13.39
N ILE A 20 -13.25 -12.02 -12.24
CA ILE A 20 -13.40 -10.94 -11.26
C ILE A 20 -12.02 -10.69 -10.65
N LEU A 21 -11.60 -9.42 -10.63
CA LEU A 21 -10.40 -8.98 -9.92
C LEU A 21 -10.80 -8.36 -8.60
N VAL A 22 -10.07 -8.70 -7.55
CA VAL A 22 -10.28 -8.18 -6.19
C VAL A 22 -9.22 -7.12 -5.90
N ILE A 23 -9.66 -5.92 -5.51
CA ILE A 23 -8.78 -4.89 -4.94
C ILE A 23 -8.55 -5.22 -3.46
N ASP A 24 -7.41 -4.82 -2.92
CA ASP A 24 -7.08 -5.01 -1.51
C ASP A 24 -8.04 -4.28 -0.55
N GLY A 25 -7.81 -4.49 0.75
CA GLY A 25 -8.62 -3.92 1.79
C GLY A 25 -8.04 -2.63 2.37
N ALA A 26 -8.66 -2.15 3.45
CA ALA A 26 -8.26 -0.91 4.10
C ALA A 26 -6.83 -0.97 4.68
N MET A 27 -5.93 -0.14 4.14
CA MET A 27 -4.58 0.09 4.68
C MET A 27 -4.61 0.61 6.12
N GLY A 28 -5.48 1.60 6.40
CA GLY A 28 -5.58 2.22 7.73
C GLY A 28 -5.93 1.23 8.84
N THR A 29 -6.85 0.30 8.58
CA THR A 29 -7.24 -0.75 9.56
C THR A 29 -6.06 -1.66 9.89
N MET A 30 -5.29 -2.08 8.87
CA MET A 30 -4.12 -2.93 9.07
C MET A 30 -3.02 -2.19 9.85
N VAL A 31 -2.82 -0.90 9.59
CA VAL A 31 -1.87 -0.07 10.34
C VAL A 31 -2.32 0.15 11.79
N GLN A 32 -3.61 0.32 12.04
CA GLN A 32 -4.14 0.42 13.42
C GLN A 32 -3.89 -0.87 14.21
N ALA A 33 -4.00 -2.04 13.57
CA ALA A 33 -3.74 -3.33 14.20
C ALA A 33 -2.28 -3.53 14.65
N LEU A 34 -1.33 -2.77 14.09
CA LEU A 34 0.07 -2.78 14.52
C LEU A 34 0.29 -2.06 15.87
N GLY A 35 -0.68 -1.29 16.36
CA GLY A 35 -0.59 -0.61 17.67
C GLY A 35 0.50 0.46 17.74
N LEU A 36 0.90 1.04 16.60
CA LEU A 36 1.97 2.02 16.52
C LEU A 36 1.63 3.32 17.27
N THR A 37 2.55 3.78 18.10
CA THR A 37 2.49 5.13 18.69
C THR A 37 2.89 6.20 17.67
N GLU A 38 2.65 7.46 17.98
CA GLU A 38 3.09 8.56 17.12
C GLU A 38 4.63 8.58 16.93
N ALA A 39 5.39 8.27 17.99
CA ALA A 39 6.84 8.18 17.93
C ALA A 39 7.30 7.08 16.96
N ASP A 40 6.64 5.92 16.97
CA ASP A 40 6.93 4.84 16.04
C ASP A 40 6.67 5.25 14.59
N LYS A 41 5.58 5.98 14.33
CA LYS A 41 5.22 6.45 12.98
C LYS A 41 6.20 7.50 12.47
N ARG A 42 6.68 8.41 13.33
CA ARG A 42 7.67 9.44 13.00
C ARG A 42 9.02 8.85 12.64
N GLY A 43 9.44 7.80 13.35
CA GLY A 43 10.80 7.28 13.27
C GLY A 43 11.85 8.37 13.52
N GLU A 44 13.10 8.08 13.16
CA GLU A 44 14.20 9.05 13.33
C GLU A 44 14.04 10.26 12.41
N ARG A 45 13.52 10.05 11.19
CA ARG A 45 13.42 11.07 10.14
C ARG A 45 12.52 12.26 10.51
N PHE A 46 11.50 12.03 11.34
CA PHE A 46 10.51 13.05 11.71
C PHE A 46 10.34 13.20 13.22
N ALA A 47 11.33 12.75 14.01
CA ALA A 47 11.33 12.82 15.47
C ALA A 47 11.06 14.25 15.97
N ASP A 48 11.74 15.24 15.39
CA ASP A 48 11.66 16.64 15.79
C ASP A 48 10.62 17.46 15.00
N HIS A 49 9.74 16.82 14.22
CA HIS A 49 8.77 17.56 13.41
C HIS A 49 7.70 18.23 14.29
N SER A 50 7.54 19.54 14.15
CA SER A 50 6.71 20.40 15.02
C SER A 50 5.19 20.16 15.00
N LYS A 51 4.66 19.31 14.11
CA LYS A 51 3.23 19.00 14.01
C LYS A 51 2.98 17.53 14.28
N ASP A 52 1.83 17.19 14.84
CA ASP A 52 1.35 15.82 15.00
C ASP A 52 1.25 15.11 13.64
N LEU A 53 1.84 13.91 13.54
CA LEU A 53 1.84 13.05 12.35
C LEU A 53 1.16 11.71 12.59
N GLY A 54 0.53 11.50 13.75
CA GLY A 54 0.02 10.21 14.19
C GLY A 54 -1.03 9.61 13.27
N ASN A 55 -1.77 10.44 12.53
CA ASN A 55 -2.80 9.98 11.57
C ASN A 55 -2.30 9.89 10.12
N LEU A 56 -1.06 10.31 9.84
CA LEU A 56 -0.50 10.33 8.49
C LEU A 56 0.07 8.95 8.11
N THR A 57 -0.79 8.05 7.65
CA THR A 57 -0.41 6.66 7.34
C THR A 57 0.60 6.57 6.18
N ASP A 58 0.51 7.47 5.21
CA ASP A 58 1.42 7.60 4.07
C ASP A 58 2.89 7.76 4.49
N LEU A 59 3.12 8.33 5.69
CA LEU A 59 4.46 8.51 6.27
C LEU A 59 5.22 7.19 6.44
N LEU A 60 4.49 6.09 6.67
CA LEU A 60 5.06 4.78 6.90
C LEU A 60 5.82 4.24 5.68
N CYS A 61 5.52 4.73 4.47
CA CYS A 61 6.33 4.43 3.29
C CYS A 61 7.79 4.88 3.44
N LEU A 62 8.06 5.88 4.29
CA LEU A 62 9.40 6.43 4.53
C LEU A 62 10.01 5.96 5.84
N THR A 63 9.19 5.78 6.88
CA THR A 63 9.68 5.48 8.24
C THR A 63 9.63 4.01 8.58
N ARG A 64 8.71 3.25 7.98
CA ARG A 64 8.47 1.82 8.24
C ARG A 64 8.07 1.06 6.96
N PRO A 65 8.89 1.09 5.91
CA PRO A 65 8.54 0.51 4.60
C PRO A 65 8.26 -1.00 4.65
N ASP A 66 8.90 -1.72 5.58
CA ASP A 66 8.69 -3.15 5.76
C ASP A 66 7.27 -3.48 6.25
N ASP A 67 6.71 -2.66 7.16
CA ASP A 67 5.34 -2.84 7.65
C ASP A 67 4.32 -2.63 6.52
N VAL A 68 4.51 -1.59 5.70
CA VAL A 68 3.66 -1.34 4.51
C VAL A 68 3.75 -2.51 3.52
N THR A 69 4.97 -3.00 3.27
CA THR A 69 5.21 -4.15 2.39
C THR A 69 4.52 -5.41 2.92
N ASN A 70 4.59 -5.65 4.22
CA ASN A 70 3.96 -6.80 4.86
C ASN A 70 2.44 -6.73 4.80
N ILE A 71 1.85 -5.54 4.95
CA ILE A 71 0.40 -5.34 4.79
C ILE A 71 -0.03 -5.65 3.35
N HIS A 72 0.66 -5.13 2.34
CA HIS A 72 0.36 -5.45 0.95
C HIS A 72 0.51 -6.96 0.67
N ARG A 73 1.56 -7.59 1.21
CA ARG A 73 1.75 -9.04 1.10
C ARG A 73 0.61 -9.82 1.71
N ALA A 74 0.12 -9.42 2.89
CA ALA A 74 -1.03 -10.07 3.52
C ALA A 74 -2.29 -10.00 2.65
N TYR A 75 -2.54 -8.88 1.97
CA TYR A 75 -3.66 -8.78 1.03
C TYR A 75 -3.47 -9.66 -0.23
N LEU A 76 -2.25 -9.72 -0.77
CA LEU A 76 -1.94 -10.62 -1.89
C LEU A 76 -2.13 -12.10 -1.49
N GLU A 77 -1.67 -12.49 -0.30
CA GLU A 77 -1.85 -13.84 0.24
C GLU A 77 -3.33 -14.17 0.51
N ALA A 78 -4.14 -13.17 0.87
CA ALA A 78 -5.58 -13.30 1.02
C ALA A 78 -6.34 -13.37 -0.32
N GLY A 79 -5.66 -13.16 -1.46
CA GLY A 79 -6.22 -13.31 -2.81
C GLY A 79 -6.51 -12.00 -3.55
N ALA A 80 -6.06 -10.84 -3.04
CA ALA A 80 -6.11 -9.60 -3.79
C ALA A 80 -5.32 -9.72 -5.10
N ASN A 81 -5.84 -9.13 -6.16
CA ASN A 81 -5.19 -9.09 -7.47
C ASN A 81 -4.63 -7.70 -7.79
N LEU A 82 -5.16 -6.68 -7.14
CA LEU A 82 -4.79 -5.28 -7.28
C LEU A 82 -4.47 -4.74 -5.89
N ILE A 83 -3.47 -3.86 -5.84
CA ILE A 83 -2.99 -3.24 -4.62
C ILE A 83 -3.09 -1.73 -4.80
N GLU A 84 -3.71 -1.06 -3.84
CA GLU A 84 -3.69 0.40 -3.75
C GLU A 84 -2.34 0.87 -3.15
N THR A 85 -1.85 2.00 -3.61
CA THR A 85 -0.66 2.61 -2.99
C THR A 85 -1.03 3.23 -1.65
N ASN A 86 -0.11 3.20 -0.68
CA ASN A 86 -0.25 3.94 0.58
C ASN A 86 0.07 5.43 0.36
N SER A 87 -0.81 6.12 -0.38
CA SER A 87 -0.64 7.50 -0.83
C SER A 87 -2.00 8.23 -0.89
N PHE A 88 -2.78 8.16 0.18
CA PHE A 88 -4.15 8.70 0.22
C PHE A 88 -4.19 10.21 0.51
N ASN A 89 -3.17 10.76 1.19
CA ASN A 89 -3.12 12.15 1.65
C ASN A 89 -2.41 13.12 0.70
#